data_AF-A0A425D1G5-F1
#
_entry.id   AF-A0A425D1G5-F1
#
_cell.length_a   1.000
_cell.length_b   1.000
_cell.length_c   1.000
_cell.angle_alpha   90.00
_cell.angle_beta   90.00
_cell.angle_gamma   90.00
#
_symmetry.space_group_name_H-M   'P 1'
#
loop_
_entity.id
_entity.type
_entity.pdbx_description
1 polymer ?
#
loop_
_entity_poly.entity_id
_entity_poly.type
_entity_poly.pdbx_seq_one_letter_code
_entity_poly.pdbx_strand_id
1 'polypeptide(L)'
;MVPAERGHLARDLKEGTQAAHAAAESVPFVTDFLHGRITQDVYRVMVCMLYYVYEELELQLRRAAASDNPVVVPLHFPLELERLPSLAQDLSFYYGSNWKEVMPSKTPATAAYVARLEHIGSTHPSLLVAHAYTRYLGDLSGGQILKRHAIRAMNLAHGLGTAFYDFKRIESSHKAFKDGYRRALDAAMVDSAETKLMVEEANVAFELNMALFQDLDELRGVPVVHNTEFTIVRTSGSGIWTSYKSRIILFLDLTFQSQHIKTKRLERYFVVTSSSQCNGQQRDLCW
;
A
#
# COMPACT_ATOMS: atom_id res chain seq x y z
N MET A 1 -9.20 -34.18 21.30
CA MET A 1 -8.43 -33.02 20.83
C MET A 1 -8.07 -33.30 19.38
N VAL A 2 -8.71 -32.61 18.44
CA VAL A 2 -8.42 -32.76 17.01
C VAL A 2 -7.01 -32.20 16.78
N PRO A 3 -6.10 -32.88 16.07
CA PRO A 3 -4.80 -32.32 15.74
C PRO A 3 -4.97 -30.96 15.04
N ALA A 4 -4.17 -29.96 15.40
CA ALA A 4 -4.18 -28.69 14.68
C ALA A 4 -3.77 -28.98 13.21
N GLU A 5 -4.69 -28.80 12.27
CA GLU A 5 -4.36 -28.87 10.84
C GLU A 5 -3.34 -27.77 10.51
N ARG A 6 -2.28 -28.13 9.79
CA ARG A 6 -1.16 -27.26 9.38
C ARG A 6 -0.88 -27.47 7.89
N GLY A 7 -0.18 -26.52 7.27
CA GLY A 7 0.26 -26.66 5.88
C GLY A 7 -0.80 -26.28 4.85
N HIS A 8 -1.76 -25.44 5.23
CA HIS A 8 -2.83 -24.95 4.36
C HIS A 8 -2.95 -23.42 4.32
N LEU A 9 -1.98 -22.70 4.89
CA LEU A 9 -2.02 -21.24 5.01
C LEU A 9 -2.24 -20.54 3.66
N ALA A 10 -1.61 -21.02 2.58
CA ALA A 10 -1.78 -20.40 1.27
C ALA A 10 -3.21 -20.54 0.72
N ARG A 11 -3.84 -21.71 0.95
CA ARG A 11 -5.23 -21.96 0.57
C ARG A 11 -6.17 -21.10 1.42
N ASP A 12 -5.97 -21.13 2.74
CA ASP A 12 -6.86 -20.48 3.69
C ASP A 12 -6.81 -18.95 3.55
N LEU A 13 -5.63 -18.36 3.26
CA LEU A 13 -5.51 -16.95 2.87
C LEU A 13 -6.30 -16.66 1.59
N LYS A 14 -6.14 -17.48 0.54
CA LYS A 14 -6.82 -17.28 -0.74
C LYS A 14 -8.35 -17.33 -0.60
N GLU A 15 -8.86 -18.34 0.08
CA GLU A 15 -10.30 -18.54 0.28
C GLU A 15 -10.86 -17.48 1.23
N GLY A 16 -10.18 -17.24 2.35
CA GLY A 16 -10.58 -16.29 3.38
C GLY A 16 -10.56 -14.83 2.95
N THR A 17 -9.84 -14.47 1.88
CA THR A 17 -9.82 -13.09 1.34
C THR A 17 -10.58 -12.94 0.02
N GLN A 18 -11.30 -13.97 -0.47
CA GLN A 18 -11.93 -13.91 -1.78
C GLN A 18 -12.95 -12.77 -1.90
N ALA A 19 -13.77 -12.57 -0.86
CA ALA A 19 -14.75 -11.49 -0.82
C ALA A 19 -14.09 -10.10 -0.79
N ALA A 20 -13.05 -9.93 0.02
CA ALA A 20 -12.31 -8.67 0.10
C ALA A 20 -11.56 -8.34 -1.19
N HIS A 21 -11.01 -9.35 -1.87
CA HIS A 21 -10.42 -9.19 -3.20
C HIS A 21 -11.45 -8.71 -4.23
N ALA A 22 -12.62 -9.36 -4.29
CA ALA A 22 -13.69 -8.95 -5.20
C ALA A 22 -14.18 -7.51 -4.91
N ALA A 23 -14.29 -7.14 -3.63
CA ALA A 23 -14.63 -5.77 -3.22
C ALA A 23 -13.56 -4.77 -3.66
N ALA A 24 -12.28 -5.09 -3.52
CA ALA A 24 -11.18 -4.22 -3.91
C ALA A 24 -11.17 -3.93 -5.43
N GLU A 25 -11.51 -4.92 -6.26
CA GLU A 25 -11.65 -4.73 -7.71
C GLU A 25 -12.81 -3.80 -8.10
N SER A 26 -13.82 -3.66 -7.23
CA SER A 26 -14.99 -2.81 -7.44
C SER A 26 -14.83 -1.37 -6.95
N VAL A 27 -13.72 -1.03 -6.29
CA VAL A 27 -13.47 0.34 -5.81
C VAL A 27 -13.45 1.30 -7.03
N PRO A 28 -14.14 2.45 -6.98
CA PRO A 28 -14.25 3.36 -8.13
C PRO A 28 -12.88 3.76 -8.69
N PHE A 29 -11.90 4.06 -7.84
CA PHE A 29 -10.52 4.30 -8.26
C PHE A 29 -9.95 3.18 -9.13
N VAL A 30 -10.07 1.92 -8.69
CA VAL A 30 -9.52 0.75 -9.37
C VAL A 30 -10.22 0.53 -10.70
N THR A 31 -11.55 0.60 -10.70
CA THR A 31 -12.33 0.48 -11.94
C THR A 31 -12.01 1.59 -12.94
N ASP A 32 -11.87 2.84 -12.48
CA ASP A 32 -11.48 3.97 -13.33
C ASP A 32 -10.06 3.83 -13.84
N PHE A 33 -9.14 3.28 -13.05
CA PHE A 33 -7.78 3.00 -13.48
C PHE A 33 -7.78 1.99 -14.62
N LEU A 34 -8.49 0.88 -14.47
CA LEU A 34 -8.61 -0.14 -15.52
C LEU A 34 -9.29 0.40 -16.80
N HIS A 35 -10.15 1.42 -16.69
CA HIS A 35 -10.73 2.09 -17.85
C HIS A 35 -9.88 3.26 -18.39
N GLY A 36 -8.71 3.53 -17.83
CA GLY A 36 -7.82 4.61 -18.27
C GLY A 36 -8.34 6.02 -17.92
N ARG A 37 -9.19 6.14 -16.91
CA ARG A 37 -9.79 7.41 -16.44
C ARG A 37 -9.02 8.08 -15.30
N ILE A 38 -7.91 7.48 -14.85
CA ILE A 38 -7.03 8.06 -13.82
C ILE A 38 -5.97 8.93 -14.51
N THR A 39 -5.90 10.20 -14.10
CA THR A 39 -4.92 11.17 -14.62
C THR A 39 -3.55 10.98 -13.95
N GLN A 40 -2.51 11.54 -14.58
CA GLN A 40 -1.16 11.51 -14.03
C GLN A 40 -1.06 12.20 -12.66
N ASP A 41 -1.78 13.30 -12.46
CA ASP A 41 -1.78 14.03 -11.18
C ASP A 41 -2.31 13.19 -10.02
N VAL A 42 -3.32 12.36 -10.27
CA VAL A 42 -3.87 11.45 -9.25
C VAL A 42 -2.97 10.23 -9.08
N TYR A 43 -2.46 9.67 -10.17
CA TYR A 43 -1.56 8.52 -10.12
C TYR A 43 -0.28 8.81 -9.33
N ARG A 44 0.35 9.97 -9.53
CA ARG A 44 1.56 10.31 -8.76
C ARG A 44 1.30 10.46 -7.25
N VAL A 45 0.08 10.83 -6.84
CA VAL A 45 -0.31 10.85 -5.41
C VAL A 45 -0.47 9.42 -4.90
N MET A 46 -1.08 8.52 -5.69
CA MET A 46 -1.14 7.09 -5.36
C MET A 46 0.26 6.51 -5.13
N VAL A 47 1.23 6.83 -6.00
CA VAL A 47 2.62 6.38 -5.86
C VAL A 47 3.24 6.85 -4.53
N CYS A 48 2.98 8.10 -4.10
CA CYS A 48 3.41 8.58 -2.79
C CYS A 48 2.78 7.79 -1.62
N MET A 49 1.48 7.49 -1.71
CA MET A 49 0.79 6.73 -0.67
C MET A 49 1.32 5.29 -0.59
N LEU A 50 1.59 4.66 -1.73
CA LEU A 50 2.26 3.36 -1.79
C LEU A 50 3.68 3.44 -1.19
N TYR A 51 4.47 4.48 -1.51
CA TYR A 51 5.80 4.66 -0.92
C TYR A 51 5.77 4.59 0.60
N TYR A 52 4.84 5.31 1.25
CA TYR A 52 4.73 5.26 2.71
C TYR A 52 4.34 3.87 3.25
N VAL A 53 3.43 3.16 2.58
CA VAL A 53 3.00 1.82 3.01
C VAL A 53 4.14 0.81 2.87
N TYR A 54 4.85 0.80 1.73
CA TYR A 54 5.97 -0.12 1.52
C TYR A 54 7.18 0.24 2.38
N GLU A 55 7.45 1.52 2.62
CA GLU A 55 8.52 1.95 3.53
C GLU A 55 8.34 1.32 4.93
N GLU A 56 7.12 1.37 5.46
CA GLU A 56 6.83 0.78 6.77
C GLU A 56 6.78 -0.75 6.72
N LEU A 57 6.11 -1.35 5.72
CA LEU A 57 6.02 -2.80 5.58
C LEU A 57 7.42 -3.43 5.50
N GLU A 58 8.30 -2.88 4.67
CA GLU A 58 9.65 -3.40 4.44
C GLU A 58 10.57 -3.14 5.63
N LEU A 59 10.38 -2.03 6.37
CA LEU A 59 11.05 -1.81 7.64
C LEU A 59 10.69 -2.89 8.67
N GLN A 60 9.39 -3.16 8.84
CA GLN A 60 8.90 -4.10 9.85
C GLN A 60 9.24 -5.55 9.49
N LEU A 61 9.16 -5.93 8.21
CA LEU A 61 9.61 -7.24 7.74
C LEU A 61 11.10 -7.47 8.01
N ARG A 62 11.96 -6.48 7.70
CA ARG A 62 13.40 -6.56 8.00
C ARG A 62 13.67 -6.69 9.50
N ARG A 63 12.96 -5.94 10.35
CA ARG A 63 13.08 -6.04 11.82
C ARG A 63 12.67 -7.42 12.34
N ALA A 64 11.55 -7.95 11.86
CA ALA A 64 11.07 -9.26 12.25
C ALA A 64 12.03 -10.37 11.79
N ALA A 65 12.58 -10.27 10.58
CA ALA A 65 13.58 -11.20 10.06
C ALA A 65 14.90 -11.10 10.84
N ALA A 66 15.37 -9.91 11.17
CA ALA A 66 16.57 -9.70 11.99
C ALA A 66 16.42 -10.21 13.44
N SER A 67 15.18 -10.44 13.89
CA SER A 67 14.85 -11.03 15.19
C SER A 67 14.57 -12.54 15.09
N ASP A 68 14.95 -13.18 13.97
CA ASP A 68 14.75 -14.60 13.68
C ASP A 68 13.30 -15.07 13.86
N ASN A 69 12.32 -14.23 13.51
CA ASN A 69 10.92 -14.63 13.58
C ASN A 69 10.67 -15.86 12.66
N PRO A 70 10.21 -17.00 13.21
CA PRO A 70 10.19 -18.27 12.49
C PRO A 70 9.19 -18.31 11.33
N VAL A 71 8.18 -17.43 11.33
CA VAL A 71 7.20 -17.32 10.24
C VAL A 71 7.68 -16.33 9.18
N VAL A 72 8.26 -15.19 9.58
CA VAL A 72 8.67 -14.14 8.63
C VAL A 72 9.91 -14.54 7.84
N VAL A 73 10.94 -15.10 8.48
CA VAL A 73 12.21 -15.46 7.82
C VAL A 73 12.04 -16.27 6.53
N PRO A 74 11.27 -17.38 6.48
CA PRO A 74 11.10 -18.16 5.25
C PRO A 74 10.29 -17.46 4.15
N LEU A 75 9.66 -16.32 4.47
CA LEU A 75 8.80 -15.54 3.57
C LEU A 75 9.37 -14.16 3.24
N HIS A 76 10.57 -13.85 3.74
CA HIS A 76 11.22 -12.57 3.55
C HIS A 76 12.16 -12.63 2.34
N PHE A 77 11.70 -12.10 1.19
CA PHE A 77 12.42 -12.08 -0.08
C PHE A 77 12.79 -10.64 -0.48
N PRO A 78 13.74 -9.98 0.21
CA PRO A 78 13.95 -8.55 0.03
C PRO A 78 14.48 -8.18 -1.36
N LEU A 79 15.35 -9.03 -1.94
CA LEU A 79 15.94 -8.75 -3.26
C LEU A 79 14.87 -8.79 -4.36
N GLU A 80 13.95 -9.75 -4.27
CA GLU A 80 12.94 -10.01 -5.27
C GLU A 80 11.73 -9.09 -5.13
N LEU A 81 11.31 -8.81 -3.90
CA LEU A 81 10.00 -8.22 -3.61
C LEU A 81 10.04 -6.78 -3.10
N GLU A 82 11.12 -6.27 -2.48
CA GLU A 82 11.12 -4.89 -1.98
C GLU A 82 10.89 -3.88 -3.12
N ARG A 83 9.99 -2.93 -2.87
CA ARG A 83 9.49 -1.93 -3.81
C ARG A 83 9.99 -0.53 -3.48
N LEU A 84 10.52 -0.29 -2.29
CA LEU A 84 10.97 1.05 -1.90
C LEU A 84 11.97 1.68 -2.91
N PRO A 85 12.97 0.95 -3.44
CA PRO A 85 13.88 1.52 -4.45
C PRO A 85 13.18 1.88 -5.76
N SER A 86 12.22 1.07 -6.21
CA SER A 86 11.49 1.34 -7.46
C SER A 86 10.44 2.44 -7.29
N LEU A 87 9.79 2.52 -6.13
CA LEU A 87 8.92 3.64 -5.77
C LEU A 87 9.70 4.95 -5.68
N ALA A 88 10.90 4.95 -5.10
CA ALA A 88 11.77 6.13 -5.09
C ALA A 88 12.16 6.59 -6.50
N GLN A 89 12.39 5.65 -7.43
CA GLN A 89 12.63 5.96 -8.84
C GLN A 89 11.40 6.63 -9.49
N ASP A 90 10.20 6.10 -9.25
CA ASP A 90 8.96 6.67 -9.78
C ASP A 90 8.68 8.05 -9.18
N LEU A 91 8.92 8.25 -7.88
CA LEU A 91 8.78 9.54 -7.24
C LEU A 91 9.77 10.58 -7.78
N SER A 92 11.01 10.18 -8.05
CA SER A 92 11.98 11.05 -8.71
C SER A 92 11.53 11.45 -10.11
N PHE A 93 10.83 10.57 -10.83
CA PHE A 93 10.25 10.88 -12.14
C PHE A 93 9.10 11.89 -12.02
N TYR A 94 8.19 11.71 -11.06
CA TYR A 94 6.99 12.55 -10.93
C TYR A 94 7.20 13.90 -10.23
N TYR A 95 8.17 13.99 -9.32
CA TYR A 95 8.37 15.15 -8.45
C TYR A 95 9.79 15.73 -8.53
N GLY A 96 10.68 15.18 -9.35
CA GLY A 96 12.05 15.64 -9.49
C GLY A 96 13.01 15.08 -8.44
N SER A 97 14.28 15.51 -8.47
CA SER A 97 15.33 14.98 -7.58
C SER A 97 15.08 15.26 -6.11
N ASN A 98 14.35 16.33 -5.77
CA ASN A 98 13.95 16.70 -4.41
C ASN A 98 12.59 16.12 -4.00
N TRP A 99 12.12 15.04 -4.65
CA TRP A 99 10.79 14.45 -4.43
C TRP A 99 10.44 14.22 -2.96
N LYS A 100 11.40 13.89 -2.10
CA LYS A 100 11.16 13.68 -0.65
C LYS A 100 10.62 14.92 0.05
N GLU A 101 11.01 16.11 -0.39
CA GLU A 101 10.62 17.39 0.21
C GLU A 101 9.26 17.87 -0.29
N VAL A 102 8.86 17.45 -1.48
CA VAL A 102 7.66 17.94 -2.17
C VAL A 102 6.56 16.89 -2.30
N MET A 103 6.83 15.63 -1.96
CA MET A 103 5.80 14.58 -1.99
C MET A 103 4.67 14.93 -1.00
N PRO A 104 3.40 14.74 -1.38
CA PRO A 104 2.27 14.99 -0.49
C PRO A 104 2.36 14.18 0.80
N SER A 105 1.96 14.80 1.91
CA SER A 105 1.79 14.09 3.18
C SER A 105 0.81 12.93 3.06
N LYS A 106 0.97 11.94 3.94
CA LYS A 106 0.06 10.79 4.07
C LYS A 106 -1.40 11.26 4.15
N THR A 107 -2.27 10.64 3.37
CA THR A 107 -3.72 10.75 3.57
C THR A 107 -4.13 10.04 4.88
N PRO A 108 -5.33 10.29 5.43
CA PRO A 108 -5.80 9.61 6.63
C PRO A 108 -5.74 8.08 6.55
N ALA A 109 -6.19 7.47 5.44
CA ALA A 109 -6.13 6.01 5.27
C ALA A 109 -4.69 5.49 5.13
N THR A 110 -3.81 6.26 4.51
CA THR A 110 -2.37 5.90 4.41
C THR A 110 -1.70 5.94 5.78
N ALA A 111 -1.98 6.97 6.59
CA ALA A 111 -1.49 7.05 7.95
C ALA A 111 -2.02 5.90 8.83
N ALA A 112 -3.30 5.54 8.64
CA ALA A 112 -3.91 4.38 9.28
C ALA A 112 -3.21 3.06 8.91
N TYR A 113 -2.90 2.87 7.64
CA TYR A 113 -2.17 1.68 7.18
C TYR A 113 -0.79 1.60 7.84
N VAL A 114 0.00 2.68 7.74
CA VAL A 114 1.34 2.74 8.36
C VAL A 114 1.27 2.44 9.86
N ALA A 115 0.33 3.04 10.59
CA ALA A 115 0.15 2.77 12.02
C ALA A 115 -0.20 1.31 12.32
N ARG A 116 -1.01 0.64 11.47
CA ARG A 116 -1.30 -0.79 11.64
C ARG A 116 -0.05 -1.65 11.48
N LEU A 117 0.75 -1.36 10.44
CA LEU A 117 2.00 -2.08 10.18
C LEU A 117 3.01 -1.92 11.32
N GLU A 118 3.18 -0.69 11.82
CA GLU A 118 4.02 -0.41 12.98
C GLU A 118 3.55 -1.17 14.22
N HIS A 119 2.24 -1.13 14.48
CA HIS A 119 1.64 -1.83 15.62
C HIS A 119 1.91 -3.33 15.56
N ILE A 120 1.51 -4.03 14.49
CA ILE A 120 1.71 -5.49 14.40
C ILE A 120 3.19 -5.86 14.29
N GLY A 121 4.03 -5.00 13.72
CA GLY A 121 5.49 -5.21 13.69
C GLY A 121 6.11 -5.25 15.09
N SER A 122 5.50 -4.58 16.07
CA SER A 122 5.94 -4.61 17.47
C SER A 122 5.22 -5.65 18.34
N THR A 123 3.94 -5.93 18.08
CA THR A 123 3.12 -6.77 18.96
C THR A 123 2.94 -8.20 18.47
N HIS A 124 2.88 -8.42 17.15
CA HIS A 124 2.63 -9.74 16.56
C HIS A 124 3.25 -9.86 15.15
N PRO A 125 4.59 -9.92 15.03
CA PRO A 125 5.28 -9.72 13.76
C PRO A 125 4.97 -10.78 12.69
N SER A 126 4.50 -11.98 13.05
CA SER A 126 4.07 -12.98 12.09
C SER A 126 2.89 -12.49 11.23
N LEU A 127 2.04 -11.60 11.75
CA LEU A 127 0.93 -11.01 10.98
C LEU A 127 1.40 -10.11 9.83
N LEU A 128 2.66 -9.65 9.82
CA LEU A 128 3.24 -8.93 8.67
C LEU A 128 3.19 -9.78 7.38
N VAL A 129 3.22 -11.10 7.51
CA VAL A 129 3.08 -12.04 6.38
C VAL A 129 1.74 -11.85 5.65
N ALA A 130 0.67 -11.54 6.38
CA ALA A 130 -0.64 -11.30 5.78
C ALA A 130 -0.64 -10.04 4.89
N HIS A 131 0.04 -8.97 5.32
CA HIS A 131 0.21 -7.76 4.51
C HIS A 131 1.15 -7.98 3.32
N ALA A 132 2.27 -8.66 3.53
CA ALA A 132 3.21 -9.03 2.47
C ALA A 132 2.52 -9.88 1.40
N TYR A 133 1.72 -10.88 1.81
CA TYR A 133 0.88 -11.70 0.94
C TYR A 133 -0.07 -10.84 0.11
N THR A 134 -0.88 -9.99 0.76
CA THR A 134 -1.89 -9.17 0.08
C THR A 134 -1.26 -8.19 -0.92
N ARG A 135 -0.14 -7.57 -0.57
CA ARG A 135 0.55 -6.59 -1.42
C ARG A 135 1.35 -7.27 -2.54
N TYR A 136 2.39 -8.04 -2.21
CA TYR A 136 3.35 -8.54 -3.20
C TYR A 136 2.71 -9.49 -4.22
N LEU A 137 1.81 -10.39 -3.80
CA LEU A 137 1.16 -11.31 -4.75
C LEU A 137 0.13 -10.58 -5.62
N GLY A 138 -0.48 -9.50 -5.10
CA GLY A 138 -1.31 -8.58 -5.87
C GLY A 138 -0.51 -7.88 -6.97
N ASP A 139 0.67 -7.34 -6.63
CA ASP A 139 1.56 -6.65 -7.58
C ASP A 139 2.06 -7.58 -8.70
N LEU A 140 2.38 -8.83 -8.35
CA LEU A 140 2.78 -9.89 -9.28
C LEU A 140 1.60 -10.48 -10.08
N SER A 141 0.37 -10.05 -9.81
CA SER A 141 -0.84 -10.49 -10.49
C SER A 141 -1.50 -9.33 -11.23
N GLY A 142 -2.37 -8.57 -10.55
CA GLY A 142 -3.09 -7.43 -11.13
C GLY A 142 -2.16 -6.25 -11.46
N GLY A 143 -1.04 -6.10 -10.75
CA GLY A 143 -0.08 -5.01 -10.98
C GLY A 143 0.46 -4.95 -12.42
N GLN A 144 0.63 -6.09 -13.08
CA GLN A 144 1.08 -6.14 -14.47
C GLN A 144 0.03 -5.61 -15.46
N ILE A 145 -1.25 -5.78 -15.14
CA ILE A 145 -2.36 -5.19 -15.89
C ILE A 145 -2.35 -3.68 -15.64
N LEU A 146 -2.33 -3.25 -14.36
CA LEU A 146 -2.30 -1.84 -13.97
C LEU A 146 -1.15 -1.08 -14.63
N LYS A 147 0.06 -1.65 -14.69
CA LYS A 147 1.21 -1.09 -15.41
C LYS A 147 0.87 -0.71 -16.84
N ARG A 148 0.26 -1.63 -17.60
CA ARG A 148 -0.10 -1.38 -19.01
C ARG A 148 -1.13 -0.27 -19.14
N HIS A 149 -2.10 -0.21 -18.24
CA HIS A 149 -3.10 0.86 -18.22
C HIS A 149 -2.49 2.21 -17.84
N ALA A 150 -1.56 2.24 -16.88
CA ALA A 150 -0.82 3.45 -16.51
C ALA A 150 -0.05 4.02 -17.70
N ILE A 151 0.76 3.19 -18.36
CA ILE A 151 1.55 3.59 -19.53
C ILE A 151 0.67 4.18 -20.64
N ARG A 152 -0.45 3.50 -20.94
CA ARG A 152 -1.37 3.93 -22.00
C ARG A 152 -2.12 5.21 -21.63
N ALA A 153 -2.73 5.25 -20.46
CA ALA A 153 -3.60 6.36 -20.04
C ALA A 153 -2.84 7.68 -19.84
N MET A 154 -1.57 7.59 -19.39
CA MET A 154 -0.73 8.76 -19.11
C MET A 154 0.34 9.00 -20.19
N ASN A 155 0.34 8.23 -21.29
CA ASN A 155 1.32 8.33 -22.38
C ASN A 155 2.79 8.30 -21.89
N LEU A 156 3.12 7.37 -21.00
CA LEU A 156 4.44 7.30 -20.37
C LEU A 156 5.50 6.75 -21.31
N ALA A 157 6.33 7.63 -21.86
CA ALA A 157 7.43 7.26 -22.75
C ALA A 157 8.35 6.22 -22.11
N HIS A 158 8.61 5.13 -22.84
CA HIS A 158 9.43 4.00 -22.38
C HIS A 158 9.00 3.36 -21.03
N GLY A 159 7.77 3.65 -20.56
CA GLY A 159 7.26 3.17 -19.28
C GLY A 159 7.87 3.84 -18.04
N LEU A 160 8.55 4.98 -18.18
CA LEU A 160 9.07 5.75 -17.05
C LEU A 160 7.92 6.19 -16.11
N GLY A 161 8.14 6.12 -14.79
CA GLY A 161 7.10 6.35 -13.77
C GLY A 161 6.28 5.11 -13.39
N THR A 162 6.68 3.92 -13.85
CA THR A 162 6.02 2.65 -13.51
C THR A 162 6.98 1.56 -13.01
N ALA A 163 8.16 1.95 -12.53
CA ALA A 163 9.19 1.05 -12.02
C ALA A 163 8.71 0.20 -10.83
N PHE A 164 7.75 0.70 -10.04
CA PHE A 164 7.08 -0.06 -8.98
C PHE A 164 6.64 -1.46 -9.44
N TYR A 165 6.11 -1.56 -10.66
CA TYR A 165 5.59 -2.81 -11.22
C TYR A 165 6.68 -3.72 -11.81
N ASP A 166 7.95 -3.30 -11.79
CA ASP A 166 9.09 -4.05 -12.35
C ASP A 166 9.79 -4.91 -11.29
N PHE A 167 9.66 -6.23 -11.42
CA PHE A 167 10.30 -7.21 -10.54
C PHE A 167 11.57 -7.78 -11.19
N LYS A 168 12.56 -6.92 -11.42
CA LYS A 168 13.79 -7.25 -12.20
C LYS A 168 14.66 -8.36 -11.59
N ARG A 169 14.48 -8.64 -10.30
CA ARG A 169 15.25 -9.65 -9.56
C ARG A 169 14.56 -11.01 -9.52
N ILE A 170 13.32 -11.11 -10.01
CA ILE A 170 12.67 -12.40 -10.21
C ILE A 170 13.16 -12.97 -11.54
N GLU A 171 14.13 -13.88 -11.48
CA GLU A 171 14.71 -14.52 -12.67
C GLU A 171 13.77 -15.55 -13.32
N SER A 172 12.87 -16.13 -12.51
CA SER A 172 11.82 -17.03 -12.96
C SER A 172 10.58 -16.27 -13.48
N SER A 173 9.55 -16.98 -13.94
CA SER A 173 8.28 -16.31 -14.24
C SER A 173 7.58 -15.84 -12.95
N HIS A 174 6.82 -14.73 -13.01
CA HIS A 174 6.00 -14.29 -11.87
C HIS A 174 5.06 -15.39 -11.37
N LYS A 175 4.58 -16.28 -12.26
CA LYS A 175 3.78 -17.45 -11.86
C LYS A 175 4.61 -18.42 -11.01
N ALA A 176 5.80 -18.81 -11.47
CA ALA A 176 6.67 -19.73 -10.74
C ALA A 176 7.08 -19.17 -9.38
N PHE A 177 7.40 -17.87 -9.30
CA PHE A 177 7.71 -17.21 -8.04
C PHE A 177 6.53 -17.23 -7.07
N LYS A 178 5.32 -16.86 -7.51
CA LYS A 178 4.10 -16.92 -6.67
C LYS A 178 3.80 -18.33 -6.20
N ASP A 179 3.99 -19.34 -7.05
CA ASP A 179 3.80 -20.74 -6.66
C ASP A 179 4.84 -21.17 -5.61
N GLY A 180 6.09 -20.67 -5.69
CA GLY A 180 7.12 -20.83 -4.66
C GLY A 180 6.76 -20.15 -3.34
N TYR A 181 6.31 -18.90 -3.39
CA TYR A 181 5.86 -18.15 -2.21
C TYR A 181 4.71 -18.87 -1.49
N ARG A 182 3.74 -19.43 -2.24
CA ARG A 182 2.64 -20.23 -1.65
C ARG A 182 3.14 -21.50 -0.97
N ARG A 183 4.10 -22.21 -1.56
CA ARG A 183 4.74 -23.36 -0.91
C ARG A 183 5.46 -22.95 0.38
N ALA A 184 6.10 -21.78 0.40
CA ALA A 184 6.74 -21.25 1.60
C ALA A 184 5.72 -20.91 2.70
N LEU A 185 4.54 -20.38 2.34
CA LEU A 185 3.44 -20.14 3.28
C LEU A 185 2.98 -21.46 3.93
N ASP A 186 2.76 -22.50 3.13
CA ASP A 186 2.35 -23.80 3.66
C ASP A 186 3.47 -24.43 4.51
N ALA A 187 4.74 -24.25 4.13
CA ALA A 187 5.89 -24.76 4.87
C ALA A 187 6.20 -24.01 6.18
N ALA A 188 5.59 -22.84 6.42
CA ALA A 188 5.74 -22.10 7.68
C ALA A 188 5.10 -22.84 8.87
N MET A 189 4.24 -23.85 8.62
CA MET A 189 3.67 -24.76 9.62
C MET A 189 3.01 -24.05 10.82
N VAL A 190 2.41 -22.88 10.57
CA VAL A 190 1.58 -22.16 11.54
C VAL A 190 0.39 -23.02 11.97
N ASP A 191 -0.01 -22.91 13.24
CA ASP A 191 -1.18 -23.62 13.73
C ASP A 191 -2.50 -22.98 13.28
N SER A 192 -3.62 -23.64 13.56
CA SER A 192 -4.94 -23.18 13.13
C SER A 192 -5.37 -21.86 13.77
N ALA A 193 -4.91 -21.55 14.99
CA ALA A 193 -5.27 -20.30 15.66
C ALA A 193 -4.53 -19.12 15.00
N GLU A 194 -3.23 -19.28 14.77
CA GLU A 194 -2.40 -18.30 14.07
C GLU A 194 -2.85 -18.13 12.61
N THR A 195 -3.20 -19.23 11.92
CA THR A 195 -3.76 -19.19 10.55
C THR A 195 -5.00 -18.32 10.50
N LYS A 196 -5.92 -18.48 11.46
CA LYS A 196 -7.13 -17.66 11.53
C LYS A 196 -6.80 -16.17 11.71
N LEU A 197 -5.87 -15.83 12.61
CA LEU A 197 -5.43 -14.45 12.81
C LEU A 197 -4.80 -13.85 11.54
N MET A 198 -4.00 -14.63 10.81
CA MET A 198 -3.41 -14.18 9.53
C MET A 198 -4.46 -13.95 8.45
N VAL A 199 -5.50 -14.78 8.37
CA VAL A 199 -6.61 -14.59 7.43
C VAL A 199 -7.43 -13.34 7.79
N GLU A 200 -7.70 -13.13 9.08
CA GLU A 200 -8.35 -11.90 9.56
C GLU A 200 -7.49 -10.67 9.23
N GLU A 201 -6.19 -10.73 9.47
CA GLU A 201 -5.27 -9.63 9.14
C GLU A 201 -5.17 -9.38 7.63
N ALA A 202 -5.20 -10.43 6.81
CA ALA A 202 -5.17 -10.25 5.36
C ALA A 202 -6.40 -9.47 4.88
N ASN A 203 -7.58 -9.68 5.50
CA ASN A 203 -8.76 -8.88 5.24
C ASN A 203 -8.59 -7.43 5.71
N VAL A 204 -7.97 -7.18 6.87
CA VAL A 204 -7.59 -5.82 7.31
C VAL A 204 -6.67 -5.15 6.29
N ALA A 205 -5.69 -5.88 5.74
CA ALA A 205 -4.82 -5.37 4.67
C ALA A 205 -5.61 -4.98 3.42
N PHE A 206 -6.63 -5.76 3.01
CA PHE A 206 -7.52 -5.38 1.91
C PHE A 206 -8.35 -4.13 2.24
N GLU A 207 -8.94 -4.04 3.43
CA GLU A 207 -9.71 -2.87 3.88
C GLU A 207 -8.89 -1.59 3.87
N LEU A 208 -7.66 -1.64 4.40
CA LEU A 208 -6.74 -0.50 4.40
C LEU A 208 -6.33 -0.07 2.98
N ASN A 209 -6.12 -1.04 2.08
CA ASN A 209 -5.86 -0.76 0.66
C ASN A 209 -7.06 -0.09 -0.03
N MET A 210 -8.28 -0.59 0.22
CA MET A 210 -9.49 0.01 -0.33
C MET A 210 -9.69 1.43 0.20
N ALA A 211 -9.46 1.67 1.50
CA ALA A 211 -9.55 3.00 2.10
C ALA A 211 -8.52 3.97 1.51
N LEU A 212 -7.30 3.52 1.24
CA LEU A 212 -6.29 4.32 0.54
C LEU A 212 -6.79 4.77 -0.84
N PHE A 213 -7.38 3.86 -1.62
CA PHE A 213 -7.95 4.21 -2.93
C PHE A 213 -9.17 5.13 -2.83
N GLN A 214 -9.97 4.96 -1.79
CA GLN A 214 -11.10 5.84 -1.48
C GLN A 214 -10.64 7.27 -1.16
N ASP A 215 -9.56 7.46 -0.39
CA ASP A 215 -8.98 8.79 -0.17
C ASP A 215 -8.61 9.48 -1.51
N LEU A 216 -8.07 8.71 -2.47
CA LEU A 216 -7.74 9.22 -3.80
C LEU A 216 -8.99 9.55 -4.63
N ASP A 217 -10.06 8.77 -4.50
CA ASP A 217 -11.36 9.06 -5.11
C ASP A 217 -11.93 10.39 -4.59
N GLU A 218 -11.83 10.65 -3.29
CA GLU A 218 -12.29 11.92 -2.75
C GLU A 218 -11.43 13.10 -3.21
N LEU A 219 -10.11 12.92 -3.33
CA LEU A 219 -9.22 13.97 -3.83
C LEU A 219 -9.57 14.41 -5.25
N ARG A 220 -10.10 13.51 -6.08
CA ARG A 220 -10.59 13.81 -7.43
C ARG A 220 -12.10 14.09 -7.51
N GLY A 221 -12.78 14.23 -6.36
CA GLY A 221 -14.19 14.62 -6.28
C GLY A 221 -15.20 13.51 -6.54
N VAL A 222 -14.80 12.24 -6.49
CA VAL A 222 -15.75 11.11 -6.52
C VAL A 222 -16.35 10.91 -5.13
N PRO A 223 -17.68 10.90 -4.98
CA PRO A 223 -18.32 10.61 -3.70
C PRO A 223 -17.94 9.23 -3.20
N VAL A 224 -17.45 9.14 -1.97
CA VAL A 224 -17.11 7.90 -1.31
C VAL A 224 -18.11 7.63 -0.19
N VAL A 225 -18.57 6.38 -0.08
CA VAL A 225 -19.25 5.90 1.11
C VAL A 225 -18.19 5.27 2.01
N HIS A 226 -17.80 5.97 3.07
CA HIS A 226 -16.94 5.38 4.09
C HIS A 226 -17.75 4.39 4.92
N ASN A 227 -17.52 3.10 4.70
CA ASN A 227 -18.05 2.04 5.57
C ASN A 227 -17.13 1.73 6.76
N THR A 228 -15.97 2.37 6.82
CA THR A 228 -14.92 2.12 7.81
C THR A 228 -14.65 3.41 8.58
N GLU A 229 -15.12 3.48 9.83
CA GLU A 229 -14.65 4.50 10.77
C GLU A 229 -13.31 4.06 11.35
N PHE A 230 -12.22 4.74 10.99
CA PHE A 230 -10.95 4.61 11.69
C PHE A 230 -11.06 5.36 13.02
N THR A 231 -11.29 4.64 14.12
CA THR A 231 -11.23 5.25 15.46
C THR A 231 -9.81 5.12 15.98
N ILE A 232 -9.11 6.24 16.13
CA ILE A 232 -7.86 6.23 16.88
C ILE A 232 -8.22 6.15 18.36
N VAL A 233 -8.04 5.00 19.00
CA VAL A 233 -8.27 4.86 20.45
C VAL A 233 -6.93 5.08 21.15
N ARG A 234 -6.94 5.77 22.28
CA ARG A 234 -5.82 5.85 23.21
C ARG A 234 -6.05 4.79 24.29
N THR A 235 -5.13 3.84 24.50
CA THR A 235 -5.21 2.92 25.64
C THR A 235 -3.97 2.98 26.51
N SER A 236 -4.19 3.25 27.79
CA SER A 236 -3.33 2.79 28.86
C SER A 236 -3.82 1.38 29.27
N GLY A 237 -3.18 0.32 28.77
CA GLY A 237 -3.35 -1.03 29.31
C GLY A 237 -4.04 -2.06 28.41
N SER A 238 -3.63 -3.32 28.61
CA SER A 238 -3.99 -4.54 27.88
C SER A 238 -5.50 -4.84 27.87
N GLY A 239 -6.11 -4.84 26.68
CA GLY A 239 -7.50 -5.20 26.46
C GLY A 239 -7.68 -6.09 25.23
N ILE A 240 -8.59 -7.06 25.35
CA ILE A 240 -8.87 -8.14 24.40
C ILE A 240 -9.56 -7.62 23.13
N TRP A 241 -9.16 -8.19 21.98
CA TRP A 241 -9.65 -7.88 20.64
C TRP A 241 -11.01 -8.54 20.36
N THR A 242 -12.07 -7.75 20.17
CA THR A 242 -13.30 -8.24 19.54
C THR A 242 -13.57 -7.44 18.26
N SER A 243 -13.48 -8.14 17.12
CA SER A 243 -13.99 -7.67 15.84
C SER A 243 -15.49 -7.48 15.96
N TYR A 244 -15.94 -6.24 16.07
CA TYR A 244 -17.29 -5.86 15.68
C TYR A 244 -17.21 -5.16 14.33
N LYS A 245 -17.98 -5.71 13.38
CA LYS A 245 -18.22 -5.16 12.04
C LYS A 245 -18.17 -3.63 12.07
N SER A 246 -17.31 -3.06 11.21
CA SER A 246 -17.21 -1.63 10.88
C SER A 246 -16.24 -0.74 11.67
N ARG A 247 -15.34 -1.27 12.51
CA ARG A 247 -14.33 -0.41 13.19
C ARG A 247 -12.92 -1.01 13.19
N ILE A 248 -12.05 -0.46 12.35
CA ILE A 248 -10.60 -0.59 12.53
C ILE A 248 -10.20 0.43 13.60
N ILE A 249 -9.88 -0.06 14.80
CA ILE A 249 -9.34 0.77 15.87
C ILE A 249 -7.82 0.82 15.73
N LEU A 250 -7.27 2.02 15.56
CA LEU A 250 -5.83 2.26 15.49
C LEU A 250 -5.36 2.86 16.81
N PHE A 251 -4.29 2.32 17.38
CA PHE A 251 -3.68 2.89 18.58
C PHE A 251 -2.40 3.63 18.17
N LEU A 252 -2.37 4.95 18.40
CA LEU A 252 -1.17 5.76 18.26
C LEU A 252 -0.68 6.13 19.66
N ASP A 253 0.55 5.74 20.00
CA ASP A 253 1.23 6.22 21.19
C ASP A 253 2.11 7.43 20.82
N LEU A 254 1.53 8.63 20.78
CA LEU A 254 2.30 9.88 20.61
C LEU A 254 1.72 11.06 21.40
N THR A 255 2.55 11.58 22.31
CA THR A 255 2.48 12.93 22.87
C THR A 255 2.67 13.97 21.77
N PHE A 256 1.60 14.56 21.24
CA PHE A 256 1.70 15.76 20.40
C PHE A 256 0.46 16.66 20.56
N GLN A 257 0.70 17.95 20.79
CA GLN A 257 -0.31 18.96 21.10
C GLN A 257 -1.14 19.37 19.88
N SER A 258 -2.42 19.60 20.15
CA SER A 258 -3.52 20.00 19.26
C SER A 258 -3.26 21.29 18.49
N GLN A 259 -3.61 21.32 17.19
CA GLN A 259 -4.33 22.45 16.58
C GLN A 259 -5.33 21.99 15.51
N HIS A 260 -6.52 22.59 15.56
CA HIS A 260 -7.68 22.39 14.69
C HIS A 260 -7.40 22.65 13.19
N ILE A 261 -7.88 21.78 12.30
CA ILE A 261 -7.96 22.06 10.86
C ILE A 261 -9.43 22.11 10.43
N LYS A 262 -9.90 23.33 10.13
CA LYS A 262 -11.12 23.58 9.36
C LYS A 262 -10.85 23.35 7.87
N THR A 263 -11.83 22.75 7.19
CA THR A 263 -11.85 22.41 5.76
C THR A 263 -11.67 23.64 4.85
N LYS A 264 -10.57 23.64 4.08
CA LYS A 264 -10.41 24.35 2.80
C LYS A 264 -9.75 23.35 1.84
N ARG A 265 -10.57 22.69 1.01
CA ARG A 265 -10.19 21.52 0.20
C ARG A 265 -9.95 21.97 -1.24
N LEU A 266 -8.68 22.01 -1.63
CA LEU A 266 -8.05 21.85 -2.97
C LEU A 266 -6.77 22.68 -3.13
N GLU A 267 -6.62 23.79 -2.39
CA GLU A 267 -5.43 24.66 -2.50
C GLU A 267 -4.18 24.13 -1.77
N ARG A 268 -4.28 23.11 -0.91
CA ARG A 268 -3.10 22.56 -0.19
C ARG A 268 -2.38 21.41 -0.89
N TYR A 269 -2.93 20.88 -1.98
CA TYR A 269 -2.30 19.82 -2.76
C TYR A 269 -1.69 20.33 -4.09
N PHE A 270 -1.87 21.62 -4.42
CA PHE A 270 -1.32 22.26 -5.60
C PHE A 270 -0.93 23.72 -5.33
N VAL A 271 0.33 23.98 -4.97
CA VAL A 271 1.01 25.31 -4.92
C VAL A 271 2.50 24.97 -5.14
N VAL A 272 3.26 25.39 -6.16
CA VAL A 272 3.50 26.68 -6.89
C VAL A 272 4.35 26.31 -8.14
N THR A 273 4.33 26.89 -9.35
CA THR A 273 3.73 28.11 -9.94
C THR A 273 3.72 28.01 -11.47
N SER A 274 2.69 28.58 -12.11
CA SER A 274 2.83 29.28 -13.40
C SER A 274 2.55 30.76 -13.16
N SER A 275 3.53 31.63 -13.40
CA SER A 275 3.39 32.93 -14.09
C SER A 275 4.60 33.83 -13.84
N SER A 276 5.28 34.18 -14.92
CA SER A 276 5.92 35.49 -15.07
C SER A 276 5.78 35.89 -16.53
N GLN A 277 4.66 36.56 -16.86
CA GLN A 277 4.62 37.48 -17.98
C GLN A 277 5.04 38.85 -17.45
N CYS A 278 6.15 39.37 -17.96
CA CYS A 278 6.35 40.80 -18.10
C CYS A 278 6.88 41.06 -19.51
N ASN A 279 6.17 41.95 -20.22
CA ASN A 279 6.44 42.44 -21.55
C ASN A 279 7.77 43.21 -21.62
N GLY A 280 8.42 43.17 -22.79
CA GLY A 280 9.17 44.32 -23.29
C GLY A 280 10.47 44.03 -24.04
N GLN A 281 10.40 44.20 -25.37
CA GLN A 281 11.47 44.58 -26.29
C GLN A 281 12.55 43.56 -26.72
N GLN A 282 12.34 43.07 -27.95
CA GLN A 282 13.22 43.28 -29.12
C GLN A 282 14.66 42.72 -29.11
N ARG A 283 14.89 41.79 -30.06
CA ARG A 283 16.05 41.61 -30.98
C ARG A 283 16.69 40.20 -30.98
N ASP A 284 16.57 39.57 -32.16
CA ASP A 284 17.64 38.97 -32.97
C ASP A 284 18.37 37.66 -32.57
N LEU A 285 18.47 36.79 -33.60
CA LEU A 285 19.44 35.71 -33.89
C LEU A 285 19.20 34.35 -33.19
N CYS A 286 18.78 33.29 -33.91
CA CYS A 286 19.55 32.46 -34.85
C CYS A 286 20.74 31.75 -34.18
N TRP A 287 20.53 30.49 -33.75
CA TRP A 287 21.22 29.24 -34.14
C TRP A 287 20.47 28.06 -33.52
#